data_AF-A0A918UEC6-F1
#
_entry.id   AF-A0A918UEC6-F1
#
_cell.length_a   1.000
_cell.length_b   1.000
_cell.length_c   1.000
_cell.angle_alpha   90.00
_cell.angle_beta   90.00
_cell.angle_gamma   90.00
#
_symmetry.space_group_name_H-M   'P 1'
#
loop_
_entity.id
_entity.type
_entity.pdbx_description
1 polymer ?
#
loop_
_entity_poly.entity_id
_entity_poly.type
_entity_poly.pdbx_seq_one_letter_code
_entity_poly.pdbx_strand_id
1 'polypeptide(L)' 'MTSNTETGGVTGTADKDYNLIWYVEACLSNALRLESYIQDAEREKDQEVVELFRKAQADSRKGAEMGKELLRSRLGGG' A
#
# COMPACT_ATOMS: atom_id res chain seq x y z
N MET A 1 -15.66 13.56 11.70
CA MET A 1 -14.59 13.52 12.71
C MET A 1 -13.74 12.29 12.41
N THR A 2 -12.63 12.46 11.70
CA THR A 2 -11.65 11.38 11.49
C THR A 2 -10.71 11.38 12.68
N SER A 3 -10.91 10.42 13.58
CA SER A 3 -10.02 10.19 14.71
C SER A 3 -8.62 9.88 14.17
N ASN A 4 -7.64 10.73 14.50
CA ASN A 4 -6.22 10.35 14.42
C ASN A 4 -6.02 9.19 15.40
N THR A 5 -6.10 7.96 14.90
CA THR A 5 -5.75 6.77 15.69
C THR A 5 -4.23 6.69 15.78
N GLU A 6 -3.62 7.63 16.49
CA GLU A 6 -2.28 7.38 17.03
C GLU A 6 -2.39 6.27 18.06
N THR A 7 -1.86 5.11 17.71
CA THR A 7 -1.89 3.88 18.51
C THR A 7 -1.28 4.07 19.90
N GLY A 8 -0.41 5.07 20.08
CA GLY A 8 0.26 5.39 21.34
C GLY A 8 -0.70 5.73 22.49
N GLY A 9 -1.89 6.26 22.21
CA GLY A 9 -2.89 6.57 23.24
C GLY A 9 -3.54 5.33 23.88
N VAL A 10 -3.54 4.18 23.18
CA VAL A 10 -4.23 2.96 23.64
C VAL A 10 -3.24 1.90 24.13
N THR A 11 -2.11 1.71 23.44
CA THR A 11 -1.12 0.68 23.79
C THR A 11 -0.05 1.17 24.76
N GLY A 12 0.05 2.50 24.98
CA GLY A 12 1.13 3.12 25.76
C GLY A 12 2.48 3.17 25.04
N THR A 13 2.57 2.62 23.82
CA THR A 13 3.78 2.64 23.00
C THR A 13 3.48 3.36 21.70
N ALA A 14 4.12 4.52 21.49
CA ALA A 14 3.98 5.26 20.24
C ALA A 14 4.56 4.45 19.07
N ASP A 15 3.84 4.43 17.94
CA ASP A 15 4.36 3.86 16.71
C ASP A 15 5.40 4.80 16.09
N LYS A 16 6.67 4.54 16.41
CA LYS A 16 7.83 5.26 15.85
C LYS A 16 7.90 5.19 14.31
N ASP A 17 7.25 4.20 13.72
CA ASP A 17 7.27 3.93 12.28
C ASP A 17 5.97 4.39 11.59
N TYR A 18 5.04 5.06 12.29
CA TYR A 18 3.86 5.72 11.71
C TYR A 18 3.04 4.79 10.78
N ASN A 19 2.84 3.52 11.16
CA ASN A 19 2.14 2.49 10.40
C ASN A 19 2.75 2.16 9.02
N LEU A 20 4.05 2.42 8.80
CA LEU A 20 4.73 2.13 7.53
C LEU A 20 4.66 0.65 7.13
N ILE A 21 4.67 -0.27 8.11
CA ILE A 21 4.53 -1.71 7.84
C ILE A 21 3.18 -2.01 7.19
N TRP A 22 2.09 -1.47 7.78
CA TRP A 22 0.75 -1.61 7.21
C TRP A 22 0.67 -0.98 5.82
N TYR A 23 1.22 0.21 5.63
CA TYR A 23 1.19 0.88 4.32
C TYR A 23 1.85 0.03 3.23
N VAL A 24 3.05 -0.51 3.50
CA VAL A 24 3.76 -1.38 2.55
C VAL A 24 2.96 -2.65 2.25
N GLU A 25 2.39 -3.29 3.28
CA GLU A 25 1.58 -4.49 3.14
C GLU A 25 0.32 -4.23 2.30
N ALA A 26 -0.40 -3.13 2.57
CA ALA A 26 -1.56 -2.71 1.81
C ALA A 26 -1.22 -2.44 0.34
N CYS A 27 -0.11 -1.77 0.05
CA CYS A 27 0.36 -1.52 -1.32
C CYS A 27 0.67 -2.84 -2.07
N LEU A 28 1.38 -3.78 -1.44
CA LEU A 28 1.72 -5.07 -2.05
C LEU A 28 0.47 -5.94 -2.26
N SER A 29 -0.42 -6.01 -1.28
CA SER A 29 -1.70 -6.72 -1.36
C SER A 29 -2.59 -6.18 -2.48
N ASN A 30 -2.65 -4.85 -2.61
CA ASN A 30 -3.42 -4.21 -3.67
C ASN A 30 -2.83 -4.48 -5.06
N ALA A 31 -1.50 -4.40 -5.22
CA ALA A 31 -0.85 -4.69 -6.50
C ALA A 31 -1.14 -6.13 -6.98
N LEU A 32 -1.14 -7.09 -6.06
CA LEU A 32 -1.49 -8.49 -6.36
C LEU A 32 -2.97 -8.63 -6.73
N ARG A 33 -3.87 -8.01 -5.97
CA ARG A 33 -5.32 -8.05 -6.25
C ARG A 33 -5.67 -7.46 -7.61
N LEU A 34 -5.04 -6.34 -7.96
CA LEU A 34 -5.27 -5.66 -9.24
C LEU A 34 -4.86 -6.52 -10.43
N GLU A 35 -3.93 -7.47 -10.29
CA GLU A 35 -3.58 -8.42 -11.35
C GLU A 35 -4.81 -9.23 -11.80
N SER A 36 -5.57 -9.78 -10.86
CA SER A 36 -6.80 -10.51 -11.17
C SER A 36 -7.85 -9.62 -11.80
N TYR A 37 -8.01 -8.39 -11.30
CA TYR A 37 -8.99 -7.45 -11.85
C TYR A 37 -8.65 -6.99 -13.28
N ILE A 38 -7.36 -6.82 -13.57
CA ILE A 38 -6.89 -6.54 -14.94
C ILE A 38 -7.24 -7.71 -15.86
N GLN A 39 -6.94 -8.94 -15.44
CA GLN A 39 -7.25 -10.14 -16.23
C GLN A 39 -8.76 -10.29 -16.49
N ASP A 40 -9.59 -10.00 -15.48
CA ASP A 40 -11.05 -10.05 -15.62
C ASP A 40 -11.54 -8.98 -16.63
N ALA A 41 -11.06 -7.74 -16.52
CA ALA A 41 -11.40 -6.66 -17.44
C ALA A 41 -10.90 -6.92 -18.88
N GLU A 42 -9.72 -7.53 -19.04
CA GLU A 42 -9.19 -7.95 -20.35
C GLU A 42 -10.11 -9.01 -21.01
N ARG A 43 -10.65 -9.96 -20.24
CA ARG A 43 -11.62 -10.96 -20.75
C ARG A 43 -12.93 -10.31 -21.19
N GLU A 44 -13.38 -9.30 -20.47
CA GLU A 44 -14.59 -8.53 -20.78
C GLU A 44 -14.38 -7.47 -21.87
N LYS A 45 -13.13 -7.25 -22.30
CA LYS A 45 -12.73 -6.23 -23.28
C LYS A 45 -13.05 -4.80 -22.81
N ASP A 46 -13.06 -4.57 -21.51
CA ASP A 46 -13.23 -3.24 -20.91
C ASP A 46 -11.86 -2.54 -20.82
N GLN A 47 -11.48 -1.87 -21.91
CA GLN A 47 -10.18 -1.24 -22.04
C GLN A 47 -9.96 -0.08 -21.05
N GLU A 48 -11.03 0.63 -20.68
CA GLU A 48 -10.94 1.76 -19.76
C GLU A 48 -10.56 1.26 -18.35
N VAL A 49 -11.20 0.18 -17.90
CA VAL A 49 -10.91 -0.45 -16.61
C VAL A 49 -9.51 -1.08 -16.60
N VAL A 50 -9.08 -1.71 -17.69
CA VAL A 50 -7.71 -2.26 -17.83
C VAL A 50 -6.66 -1.17 -17.64
N GLU A 51 -6.82 -0.02 -18.31
CA GLU A 51 -5.86 1.08 -18.22
C GLU A 51 -5.83 1.70 -16.82
N LEU A 52 -7.00 1.89 -16.20
CA LEU A 52 -7.13 2.36 -14.83
C LEU A 52 -6.39 1.43 -13.86
N PHE A 53 -6.67 0.12 -13.91
CA PHE A 53 -6.08 -0.84 -12.98
C PHE A 53 -4.59 -1.06 -13.21
N ARG A 54 -4.10 -1.04 -14.45
CA ARG A 54 -2.65 -1.08 -14.73
C ARG A 54 -1.91 0.10 -14.10
N LYS A 55 -2.48 1.30 -14.20
CA LYS A 55 -1.92 2.50 -13.55
C LYS A 55 -1.94 2.38 -12.03
N ALA A 56 -3.08 1.99 -11.45
CA ALA A 56 -3.20 1.78 -10.01
C ALA A 56 -2.24 0.70 -9.48
N GLN A 57 -1.99 -0.35 -10.27
CA GLN A 57 -1.06 -1.42 -9.92
C GLN A 57 0.39 -0.90 -9.93
N ALA A 58 0.76 -0.08 -10.92
CA ALA A 58 2.07 0.56 -10.98
C ALA A 58 2.29 1.51 -9.79
N ASP A 59 1.29 2.33 -9.46
CA ASP A 59 1.35 3.24 -8.31
C ASP A 59 1.43 2.47 -6.98
N SER A 60 0.71 1.35 -6.85
CA SER A 60 0.80 0.47 -5.68
C SER A 60 2.20 -0.14 -5.51
N ARG A 61 2.81 -0.63 -6.60
CA ARG A 61 4.20 -1.12 -6.58
C ARG A 61 5.18 -0.01 -6.15
N LYS A 62 5.03 1.18 -6.73
CA LYS A 62 5.88 2.34 -6.40
C LYS A 62 5.75 2.73 -4.93
N GLY A 63 4.54 2.80 -4.41
CA GLY A 63 4.28 3.07 -2.99
C GLY A 63 4.94 2.04 -2.07
N ALA A 64 4.83 0.75 -2.41
CA ALA A 64 5.49 -0.32 -1.66
C ALA A 64 7.02 -0.16 -1.63
N GLU A 65 7.67 0.17 -2.75
CA GLU A 65 9.12 0.39 -2.78
C GLU A 65 9.54 1.57 -1.90
N MET A 66 8.90 2.72 -2.06
CA MET A 66 9.17 3.91 -1.25
C MET A 66 8.95 3.64 0.26
N GLY A 67 7.88 2.92 0.60
CA GLY A 67 7.60 2.52 1.98
C GLY A 67 8.65 1.58 2.56
N LYS A 68 9.14 0.60 1.78
CA LYS A 68 10.22 -0.31 2.19
C LYS A 68 11.53 0.42 2.43
N GLU A 69 11.90 1.35 1.55
CA GLU A 69 13.11 2.16 1.71
C GLU A 69 13.06 2.98 3.01
N LEU A 70 11.94 3.65 3.26
CA LEU A 70 11.75 4.44 4.48
C LEU A 70 11.73 3.55 5.74
N LEU A 71 11.04 2.41 5.69
CA LEU A 71 11.01 1.45 6.80
C LEU A 71 12.41 0.91 7.10
N ARG A 72 13.20 0.58 6.07
CA ARG A 72 14.60 0.15 6.24
C ARG A 72 15.44 1.21 6.92
N SER A 73 15.31 2.47 6.51
CA SER A 73 16.03 3.61 7.12
C SER A 73 15.70 3.75 8.62
N ARG A 74 14.43 3.58 9.00
CA ARG A 74 13.99 3.69 10.40
C ARG A 74 14.37 2.49 11.26
N LEU A 75 14.45 1.28 10.69
CA LEU A 75 14.86 0.07 11.41
C LEU A 75 16.38 -0.08 11.55
N GLY A 76 17.16 0.44 10.59
CA GLY A 76 18.62 0.36 10.58
C GLY A 76 19.34 1.47 11.35
N GLY A 77 18.62 2.50 11.82
CA GLY A 77 19.17 3.64 12.56
C GLY A 77 18.96 3.60 14.08
N GLY A 78 18.81 2.40 14.65
CA GLY A 78 18.68 2.18 16.10
C GLY A 78 20.01 1.85 16.78
#